data_AF-A0A2D5H0W4-F1
#
_entry.id   AF-A0A2D5H0W4-F1
#
_cell.length_a   1.000
_cell.length_b   1.000
_cell.length_c   1.000
_cell.angle_alpha   90.00
_cell.angle_beta   90.00
_cell.angle_gamma   90.00
#
_symmetry.space_group_name_H-M   'P 1'
#
loop_
_entity.id
_entity.type
_entity.pdbx_description
1 polymer ?
#
loop_
_entity_poly.entity_id
_entity_poly.type
_entity_poly.pdbx_seq_one_letter_code
_entity_poly.pdbx_strand_id
1 'polypeptide(L)'
;MSSDFVMTTRLIWKRAWPLALGVVAAFVLFPYVVLKVIAVAEEFEGRVHVDIFKFGFLFAFYMLLSSFAFLGISVAMTIGFQKYFLRLPIPSRTIASGIMFTAVTLFLSMQLLTNGFYRLLFFDQNWLSDYWPLTATLMFLVTLTLVGYAVFWLMQAPSLTRLCASVSFIAGMLVWFFARFYPDGFSGAVVPWNRVTPGEGAAMLGVSLGAWYLGTAAFAQIRSGRSLPSPAWERMKQWWNTLAVGASSDRETDPHTQTAIATLKQVHWRDSCRSGVLIG
;
A
#
# COMPACT_ATOMS: atom_id res chain seq x y z
N MET A 1 9.43 24.65 0.31
CA MET A 1 8.52 23.73 1.04
C MET A 1 7.83 24.52 2.14
N SER A 2 6.50 24.45 2.28
CA SER A 2 5.80 25.20 3.33
C SER A 2 6.04 24.59 4.72
N SER A 3 6.17 25.43 5.74
CA SER A 3 6.38 25.04 7.15
C SER A 3 5.33 24.01 7.61
N ASP A 4 4.07 24.20 7.20
CA ASP A 4 2.94 23.35 7.58
C ASP A 4 3.03 21.92 7.04
N PHE A 5 3.61 21.75 5.84
CA PHE A 5 3.84 20.42 5.27
C PHE A 5 4.91 19.67 6.06
N VAL A 6 6.01 20.35 6.42
CA VAL A 6 7.08 19.75 7.21
C VAL A 6 6.58 19.37 8.61
N MET A 7 5.79 20.24 9.24
CA MET A 7 5.22 20.00 10.57
C MET A 7 4.23 18.81 10.57
N THR A 8 3.35 18.74 9.56
CA THR A 8 2.41 17.61 9.42
C THR A 8 3.14 16.30 9.17
N THR A 9 4.14 16.26 8.29
CA THR A 9 4.98 15.07 8.09
C THR A 9 5.70 14.67 9.37
N ARG A 10 6.25 15.62 10.14
CA ARG A 10 6.91 15.32 11.43
C ARG A 10 5.96 14.70 12.45
N LEU A 11 4.72 15.19 12.52
CA LEU A 11 3.67 14.64 13.39
C LEU A 11 3.29 13.21 12.99
N ILE A 12 3.21 12.93 11.68
CA ILE A 12 2.96 11.59 11.15
C ILE A 12 4.04 10.64 11.62
N TRP A 13 5.31 11.02 11.43
CA TRP A 13 6.44 10.22 11.87
C TRP A 13 6.39 9.97 13.38
N LYS A 14 6.19 11.02 14.20
CA LYS A 14 6.12 10.88 15.66
C LYS A 14 5.03 9.91 16.12
N ARG A 15 3.88 9.88 15.43
CA ARG A 15 2.76 8.98 15.74
C ARG A 15 2.94 7.58 15.15
N ALA A 16 3.57 7.46 14.00
CA ALA A 16 3.76 6.20 13.30
C ALA A 16 4.85 5.33 13.94
N TRP A 17 5.92 5.95 14.44
CA TRP A 17 7.08 5.25 15.00
C TRP A 17 6.76 4.25 16.12
N PRO A 18 5.93 4.54 17.15
CA PRO A 18 5.64 3.58 18.21
C PRO A 18 4.97 2.30 17.69
N LEU A 19 3.97 2.44 16.81
CA LEU A 19 3.30 1.30 16.21
C LEU A 19 4.26 0.54 15.27
N ALA A 20 5.02 1.27 14.46
CA ALA A 20 6.03 0.70 13.57
C ALA A 20 7.05 -0.16 14.34
N LEU A 21 7.63 0.39 15.42
CA LEU A 21 8.60 -0.30 16.25
C LEU A 21 7.99 -1.50 16.98
N GLY A 22 6.76 -1.37 17.49
CA GLY A 22 6.06 -2.49 18.13
C GLY A 22 5.85 -3.66 17.18
N VAL A 23 5.49 -3.38 15.92
CA VAL A 23 5.24 -4.41 14.92
C VAL A 23 6.57 -5.01 14.42
N VAL A 24 7.60 -4.19 14.19
CA VAL A 24 8.96 -4.68 13.90
C VAL A 24 9.45 -5.59 15.03
N ALA A 25 9.30 -5.18 16.28
CA ALA A 25 9.69 -5.98 17.45
C ALA A 25 8.91 -7.30 17.50
N ALA A 26 7.60 -7.30 17.27
CA ALA A 26 6.80 -8.52 17.20
C ALA A 26 7.29 -9.47 16.09
N PHE A 27 7.56 -8.95 14.89
CA PHE A 27 8.05 -9.76 13.77
C PHE A 27 9.48 -10.27 13.96
N VAL A 28 10.32 -9.61 14.75
CA VAL A 28 11.67 -10.09 15.09
C VAL A 28 11.63 -11.09 16.25
N LEU A 29 10.92 -10.75 17.34
CA LEU A 29 10.91 -11.53 18.57
C LEU A 29 10.12 -12.82 18.45
N PHE A 30 8.99 -12.83 17.74
CA PHE A 30 8.19 -14.04 17.57
C PHE A 30 8.99 -15.21 16.96
N PRO A 31 9.64 -15.06 15.78
CA PRO A 31 10.48 -16.12 15.22
C PRO A 31 11.70 -16.42 16.09
N TYR A 32 12.25 -15.41 16.79
CA TYR A 32 13.35 -15.64 17.73
C TYR A 32 12.94 -16.61 18.85
N VAL A 33 11.79 -16.37 19.48
CA VAL A 33 11.25 -17.22 20.54
C VAL A 33 10.93 -18.61 20.00
N VAL A 34 10.26 -18.70 18.85
CA VAL A 34 9.93 -19.99 18.21
C VAL A 34 11.20 -20.81 17.95
N LEU A 35 12.24 -20.20 17.38
CA LEU A 35 13.52 -20.89 17.11
C LEU A 35 14.22 -21.35 18.39
N LYS A 36 14.18 -20.54 19.46
CA LYS A 36 14.75 -20.93 20.76
C LYS A 36 13.97 -22.06 21.42
N VAL A 37 12.64 -22.06 21.36
CA VAL A 37 11.82 -23.16 21.88
C VAL A 37 12.10 -24.45 21.12
N ILE A 38 12.21 -24.37 19.79
CA ILE A 38 12.55 -25.54 18.95
C ILE A 38 13.95 -26.06 19.30
N ALA A 39 14.95 -25.17 19.43
CA ALA A 39 16.32 -25.58 19.78
C ALA A 39 16.38 -26.28 21.15
N VAL A 40 15.64 -25.80 22.15
CA VAL A 40 15.54 -26.45 23.46
C VAL A 40 14.84 -27.80 23.33
N ALA A 41 13.75 -27.90 22.57
CA ALA A 41 13.05 -29.18 22.35
C ALA A 41 13.91 -30.22 21.60
N GLU A 42 14.72 -29.78 20.64
CA GLU A 42 15.66 -30.62 19.89
C GLU A 42 16.77 -31.21 20.77
N GLU A 43 17.23 -30.45 21.77
CA GLU A 43 18.21 -30.90 22.76
C GLU A 43 17.66 -32.06 23.64
N PHE A 44 16.33 -32.15 23.78
CA PHE A 44 15.65 -33.23 24.51
C PHE A 44 15.30 -34.46 23.64
N GLU A 45 15.04 -34.32 22.34
CA GLU A 45 14.53 -35.42 21.49
C GLU A 45 15.54 -36.03 20.48
N GLY A 46 16.74 -35.47 20.32
CA GLY A 46 17.88 -36.17 19.70
C GLY A 46 17.78 -36.53 18.20
N ARG A 47 16.69 -36.23 17.49
CA ARG A 47 16.58 -36.38 16.03
C ARG A 47 15.49 -35.46 15.47
N VAL A 48 15.85 -34.56 14.56
CA VAL A 48 15.25 -34.35 13.22
C VAL A 48 16.10 -33.29 12.50
N HIS A 49 16.51 -33.52 11.25
CA HIS A 49 17.15 -32.51 10.39
C HIS A 49 16.09 -31.49 9.93
N VAL A 50 16.05 -30.31 10.56
CA VAL A 50 15.04 -29.26 10.32
C VAL A 50 15.53 -28.16 9.36
N ASP A 51 16.67 -28.32 8.70
CA ASP A 51 17.31 -27.23 7.94
C ASP A 51 16.47 -26.68 6.77
N ILE A 52 15.72 -27.54 6.07
CA ILE A 52 14.98 -27.13 4.86
C ILE A 52 13.58 -26.55 5.22
N PHE A 53 12.95 -27.08 6.27
CA PHE A 53 11.62 -26.61 6.72
C PHE A 53 11.71 -25.34 7.59
N LYS A 54 12.77 -25.19 8.40
CA LYS A 54 13.07 -23.94 9.13
C LYS A 54 13.28 -22.80 8.14
N PHE A 55 14.01 -23.02 7.04
CA PHE A 55 14.29 -21.95 6.10
C PHE A 55 13.06 -21.49 5.32
N GLY A 56 12.31 -22.40 4.69
CA GLY A 56 11.13 -22.05 3.88
C GLY A 56 9.97 -21.46 4.68
N PHE A 57 9.68 -21.99 5.87
CA PHE A 57 8.62 -21.48 6.74
C PHE A 57 8.97 -20.11 7.33
N LEU A 58 10.21 -19.95 7.85
CA LEU A 58 10.69 -18.68 8.37
C LEU A 58 10.77 -17.63 7.26
N PHE A 59 11.18 -18.02 6.05
CA PHE A 59 11.22 -17.18 4.86
C PHE A 59 9.83 -16.68 4.44
N ALA A 60 8.85 -17.58 4.31
CA ALA A 60 7.50 -17.21 3.87
C ALA A 60 6.77 -16.37 4.93
N PHE A 61 6.90 -16.76 6.22
CA PHE A 61 6.32 -16.03 7.34
C PHE A 61 6.98 -14.67 7.52
N TYR A 62 8.32 -14.59 7.41
CA TYR A 62 9.04 -13.32 7.48
C TYR A 62 8.70 -12.42 6.29
N MET A 63 8.93 -12.86 5.06
CA MET A 63 8.87 -11.95 3.91
C MET A 63 7.46 -11.54 3.55
N LEU A 64 6.56 -12.50 3.40
CA LEU A 64 5.26 -12.22 2.83
C LEU A 64 4.37 -11.56 3.88
N LEU A 65 4.32 -12.13 5.09
CA LEU A 65 3.46 -11.64 6.16
C LEU A 65 3.94 -10.29 6.72
N SER A 66 5.25 -10.11 6.96
CA SER A 66 5.77 -8.81 7.43
C SER A 66 5.59 -7.72 6.37
N SER A 67 5.79 -8.04 5.09
CA SER A 67 5.57 -7.08 4.01
C SER A 67 4.12 -6.64 3.91
N PHE A 68 3.16 -7.58 3.99
CA PHE A 68 1.74 -7.22 4.01
C PHE A 68 1.37 -6.41 5.25
N ALA A 69 1.88 -6.78 6.44
CA ALA A 69 1.62 -6.06 7.68
C ALA A 69 2.18 -4.63 7.64
N PHE A 70 3.45 -4.46 7.25
CA PHE A 70 4.11 -3.16 7.14
C PHE A 70 3.46 -2.27 6.08
N LEU A 71 3.05 -2.86 4.95
CA LEU A 71 2.30 -2.14 3.91
C LEU A 71 0.95 -1.68 4.46
N GLY A 72 0.20 -2.57 5.12
CA GLY A 72 -1.07 -2.24 5.75
C GLY A 72 -0.97 -1.11 6.77
N ILE A 73 0.05 -1.14 7.64
CA ILE A 73 0.30 -0.09 8.64
C ILE A 73 0.67 1.23 7.96
N SER A 74 1.54 1.19 6.96
CA SER A 74 1.97 2.38 6.23
C SER A 74 0.78 3.06 5.55
N VAL A 75 -0.08 2.27 4.91
CA VAL A 75 -1.32 2.77 4.30
C VAL A 75 -2.29 3.30 5.35
N ALA A 76 -2.60 2.54 6.39
CA ALA A 76 -3.55 2.94 7.43
C ALA A 76 -3.14 4.25 8.13
N MET A 77 -1.84 4.39 8.44
CA MET A 77 -1.29 5.62 9.01
C MET A 77 -1.53 6.80 8.09
N THR A 78 -1.12 6.70 6.81
CA THR A 78 -1.28 7.83 5.89
C THR A 78 -2.73 8.20 5.56
N ILE A 79 -3.66 7.23 5.49
CA ILE A 79 -5.09 7.50 5.31
C ILE A 79 -5.62 8.34 6.48
N GLY A 80 -5.24 8.00 7.71
CA GLY A 80 -5.62 8.77 8.91
C GLY A 80 -5.18 10.24 8.83
N PHE A 81 -4.06 10.51 8.15
CA PHE A 81 -3.51 11.85 8.02
C PHE A 81 -3.92 12.62 6.75
N GLN A 82 -4.53 11.93 5.79
CA GLN A 82 -5.02 12.52 4.53
C GLN A 82 -5.94 13.74 4.76
N LYS A 83 -6.77 13.69 5.80
CA LYS A 83 -7.71 14.77 6.16
C LYS A 83 -6.99 16.09 6.47
N TYR A 84 -5.80 16.04 7.06
CA TYR A 84 -5.00 17.24 7.38
C TYR A 84 -4.36 17.81 6.12
N PHE A 85 -3.82 16.95 5.25
CA PHE A 85 -3.21 17.40 3.99
C PHE A 85 -4.20 18.00 3.00
N LEU A 86 -5.43 17.50 2.95
CA LEU A 86 -6.48 18.03 2.07
C LEU A 86 -6.83 19.50 2.36
N ARG A 87 -6.62 19.96 3.60
CA ARG A 87 -6.93 21.33 4.02
C ARG A 87 -5.81 22.34 3.75
N LEU A 88 -4.63 21.88 3.38
CA LEU A 88 -3.49 22.76 3.13
C LEU A 88 -3.62 23.47 1.76
N PRO A 89 -3.31 24.78 1.66
CA PRO A 89 -3.31 25.54 0.41
C PRO A 89 -2.02 25.26 -0.40
N ILE A 90 -1.77 23.98 -0.70
CA ILE A 90 -0.57 23.48 -1.38
C ILE A 90 -1.01 22.76 -2.67
N PRO A 91 -0.19 22.74 -3.75
CA PRO A 91 -0.51 22.00 -4.96
C PRO A 91 -0.86 20.54 -4.71
N SER A 92 -1.90 20.04 -5.40
CA SER A 92 -2.41 18.66 -5.25
C SER A 92 -1.32 17.61 -5.46
N ARG A 93 -0.43 17.84 -6.44
CA ARG A 93 0.67 16.93 -6.77
C ARG A 93 1.67 16.81 -5.61
N THR A 94 1.98 17.91 -4.92
CA THR A 94 2.89 17.94 -3.77
C THR A 94 2.31 17.16 -2.61
N ILE A 95 1.00 17.31 -2.36
CA ILE A 95 0.31 16.58 -1.30
C ILE A 95 0.26 15.07 -1.59
N ALA A 96 -0.20 14.67 -2.77
CA ALA A 96 -0.29 13.26 -3.15
C ALA A 96 1.07 12.59 -3.13
N SER A 97 2.10 13.24 -3.69
CA SER A 97 3.47 12.73 -3.67
C SER A 97 4.01 12.64 -2.25
N GLY A 98 3.72 13.64 -1.40
CA GLY A 98 4.08 13.65 0.01
C GLY A 98 3.51 12.45 0.77
N ILE A 99 2.22 12.16 0.58
CA ILE A 99 1.54 11.01 1.19
C ILE A 99 2.17 9.69 0.71
N MET A 100 2.31 9.51 -0.60
CA MET A 100 2.87 8.30 -1.20
C MET A 100 4.32 8.05 -0.75
N PHE A 101 5.18 9.07 -0.81
CA PHE A 101 6.57 8.94 -0.38
C PHE A 101 6.68 8.70 1.11
N THR A 102 5.86 9.34 1.95
CA THR A 102 5.86 9.06 3.40
C THR A 102 5.51 7.60 3.68
N ALA A 103 4.52 7.04 2.98
CA ALA A 103 4.16 5.64 3.11
C ALA A 103 5.28 4.69 2.66
N VAL A 104 5.89 4.96 1.51
CA VAL A 104 7.01 4.19 0.97
C VAL A 104 8.21 4.26 1.90
N THR A 105 8.57 5.44 2.41
CA THR A 105 9.68 5.61 3.34
C THR A 105 9.42 4.91 4.67
N LEU A 106 8.20 4.98 5.19
CA LEU A 106 7.83 4.27 6.42
C LEU A 106 7.94 2.74 6.22
N PHE A 107 7.39 2.22 5.13
CA PHE A 107 7.50 0.82 4.75
C PHE A 107 8.97 0.38 4.63
N LEU A 108 9.78 1.14 3.87
CA LEU A 108 11.21 0.86 3.70
C LEU A 108 11.94 0.89 5.04
N SER A 109 11.63 1.85 5.93
CA SER A 109 12.27 1.94 7.24
C SER A 109 11.96 0.71 8.11
N MET A 110 10.71 0.23 8.12
CA MET A 110 10.34 -1.00 8.85
C MET A 110 11.06 -2.22 8.26
N GLN A 111 11.09 -2.35 6.93
CA GLN A 111 11.79 -3.46 6.27
C GLN A 111 13.30 -3.47 6.54
N LEU A 112 13.94 -2.31 6.47
CA LEU A 112 15.37 -2.16 6.74
C LEU A 112 15.70 -2.44 8.21
N LEU A 113 14.88 -1.95 9.14
CA LEU A 113 15.06 -2.23 10.57
C LEU A 113 14.90 -3.72 10.86
N THR A 114 13.82 -4.32 10.38
CA THR A 114 13.56 -5.74 10.59
C THR A 114 14.70 -6.57 9.99
N ASN A 115 15.10 -6.31 8.75
CA ASN A 115 16.22 -7.00 8.12
C ASN A 115 17.54 -6.81 8.88
N GLY A 116 17.82 -5.58 9.33
CA GLY A 116 18.98 -5.27 10.17
C GLY A 116 19.00 -6.07 11.48
N PHE A 117 17.87 -6.19 12.17
CA PHE A 117 17.78 -7.03 13.37
C PHE A 117 17.93 -8.51 13.06
N TYR A 118 17.36 -8.99 11.97
CA TYR A 118 17.51 -10.39 11.58
C TYR A 118 18.97 -10.73 11.28
N ARG A 119 19.71 -9.81 10.64
CA ARG A 119 21.15 -9.94 10.43
C ARG A 119 21.91 -10.04 11.73
N LEU A 120 21.56 -9.25 12.75
CA LEU A 120 22.26 -9.25 14.04
C LEU A 120 21.94 -10.50 14.88
N LEU A 121 20.75 -11.07 14.74
CA LEU A 121 20.25 -12.10 15.66
C LEU A 121 20.31 -13.52 15.10
N PHE A 122 20.27 -13.71 13.77
CA PHE A 122 20.08 -15.04 13.17
C PHE A 122 21.10 -15.45 12.11
N PHE A 123 21.80 -14.52 11.45
CA PHE A 123 22.59 -14.82 10.25
C PHE A 123 24.05 -14.36 10.34
N ASP A 124 24.95 -15.11 9.69
CA ASP A 124 26.39 -14.83 9.58
C ASP A 124 26.71 -13.79 8.48
N GLN A 125 27.92 -13.21 8.49
CA GLN A 125 28.31 -12.06 7.65
C GLN A 125 28.13 -12.24 6.13
N ASN A 126 28.20 -13.48 5.61
CA ASN A 126 28.18 -13.77 4.16
C ASN A 126 26.78 -14.09 3.58
N TRP A 127 25.74 -14.12 4.41
CA TRP A 127 24.38 -14.51 4.01
C TRP A 127 23.78 -13.62 2.89
N LEU A 128 24.11 -12.32 2.90
CA LEU A 128 23.53 -11.33 2.00
C LEU A 128 23.96 -11.51 0.53
N SER A 129 25.21 -11.91 0.28
CA SER A 129 25.70 -12.11 -1.09
C SER A 129 25.20 -13.41 -1.70
N ASP A 130 25.08 -14.45 -0.87
CA ASP A 130 24.91 -15.81 -1.36
C ASP A 130 23.42 -16.17 -1.52
N TYR A 131 22.54 -15.58 -0.70
CA TYR A 131 21.12 -15.94 -0.69
C TYR A 131 20.16 -14.74 -0.84
N TRP A 132 20.61 -13.50 -0.63
CA TRP A 132 19.67 -12.40 -0.40
C TRP A 132 20.02 -11.00 -0.93
N PRO A 133 19.68 -10.65 -2.18
CA PRO A 133 19.52 -9.25 -2.52
C PRO A 133 18.14 -8.76 -2.10
N LEU A 134 18.14 -7.97 -1.03
CA LEU A 134 17.01 -7.14 -0.63
C LEU A 134 16.45 -6.33 -1.81
N THR A 135 17.30 -5.95 -2.77
CA THR A 135 17.01 -4.95 -3.78
C THR A 135 15.80 -5.30 -4.64
N ALA A 136 15.69 -6.52 -5.17
CA ALA A 136 14.56 -6.86 -6.04
C ALA A 136 13.25 -6.96 -5.26
N THR A 137 13.24 -7.59 -4.09
CA THR A 137 12.00 -7.75 -3.33
C THR A 137 11.50 -6.42 -2.81
N LEU A 138 12.42 -5.57 -2.33
CA LEU A 138 12.07 -4.21 -1.92
C LEU A 138 11.56 -3.40 -3.11
N MET A 139 12.20 -3.46 -4.28
CA MET A 139 11.72 -2.76 -5.47
C MET A 139 10.32 -3.23 -5.88
N PHE A 140 10.06 -4.54 -5.87
CA PHE A 140 8.74 -5.07 -6.18
C PHE A 140 7.68 -4.58 -5.18
N LEU A 141 7.97 -4.64 -3.88
CA LEU A 141 7.05 -4.22 -2.83
C LEU A 141 6.80 -2.71 -2.83
N VAL A 142 7.81 -1.89 -3.14
CA VAL A 142 7.65 -0.44 -3.36
C VAL A 142 6.76 -0.18 -4.57
N THR A 143 6.99 -0.90 -5.67
CA THR A 143 6.17 -0.80 -6.88
C THR A 143 4.72 -1.16 -6.57
N LEU A 144 4.50 -2.28 -5.86
CA LEU A 144 3.17 -2.73 -5.43
C LEU A 144 2.49 -1.71 -4.51
N THR A 145 3.24 -1.07 -3.61
CA THR A 145 2.72 -0.01 -2.73
C THR A 145 2.26 1.20 -3.55
N LEU A 146 3.08 1.68 -4.49
CA LEU A 146 2.73 2.81 -5.35
C LEU A 146 1.53 2.52 -6.24
N VAL A 147 1.47 1.32 -6.81
CA VAL A 147 0.32 0.82 -7.58
C VAL A 147 -0.92 0.78 -6.69
N GLY A 148 -0.80 0.26 -5.46
CA GLY A 148 -1.88 0.24 -4.47
C GLY A 148 -2.42 1.64 -4.17
N TYR A 149 -1.55 2.65 -4.00
CA TYR A 149 -1.99 4.04 -3.86
C TYR A 149 -2.66 4.58 -5.12
N ALA A 150 -2.13 4.27 -6.30
CA ALA A 150 -2.75 4.68 -7.56
C ALA A 150 -4.18 4.12 -7.67
N VAL A 151 -4.35 2.84 -7.36
CA VAL A 151 -5.65 2.17 -7.31
C VAL A 151 -6.55 2.79 -6.25
N PHE A 152 -6.04 3.03 -5.03
CA PHE A 152 -6.80 3.67 -3.95
C PHE A 152 -7.38 5.01 -4.38
N TRP A 153 -6.58 5.87 -5.01
CA TRP A 153 -7.06 7.15 -5.52
C TRP A 153 -8.03 6.98 -6.69
N LEU A 154 -7.76 6.07 -7.62
CA LEU A 154 -8.69 5.76 -8.72
C LEU A 154 -10.05 5.25 -8.22
N MET A 155 -10.08 4.50 -7.11
CA MET A 155 -11.31 3.97 -6.52
C MET A 155 -12.17 5.01 -5.78
N GLN A 156 -11.67 6.23 -5.54
CA GLN A 156 -12.53 7.28 -4.98
C GLN A 156 -13.58 7.80 -5.98
N ALA A 157 -13.36 7.59 -7.28
CA ALA A 157 -14.41 7.66 -8.31
C ALA A 157 -14.49 6.29 -9.02
N PRO A 158 -15.19 5.34 -8.40
CA PRO A 158 -15.18 3.95 -8.83
C PRO A 158 -15.83 3.81 -10.21
N SER A 159 -15.18 3.03 -11.06
CA SER A 159 -15.78 2.50 -12.28
C SER A 159 -15.48 1.02 -12.36
N LEU A 160 -16.42 0.23 -12.89
CA LEU A 160 -16.24 -1.21 -13.06
C LEU A 160 -14.96 -1.53 -13.85
N THR A 161 -14.72 -0.79 -14.93
CA THR A 161 -13.54 -0.92 -15.78
C THR A 161 -12.25 -0.65 -15.02
N ARG A 162 -12.20 0.39 -14.18
CA ARG A 162 -11.04 0.69 -13.34
C ARG A 162 -10.83 -0.40 -12.29
N LEU A 163 -11.92 -0.94 -11.72
CA LEU A 163 -11.85 -2.01 -10.73
C LEU A 163 -11.31 -3.31 -11.32
N CYS A 164 -11.89 -3.78 -12.43
CA CYS A 164 -11.39 -4.96 -13.13
C CYS A 164 -9.94 -4.77 -13.58
N ALA A 165 -9.61 -3.64 -14.21
CA ALA A 165 -8.24 -3.36 -14.63
C ALA A 165 -7.25 -3.34 -13.45
N SER A 166 -7.64 -2.76 -12.31
CA SER A 166 -6.79 -2.71 -11.12
C SER A 166 -6.56 -4.09 -10.52
N VAL A 167 -7.62 -4.90 -10.41
CA VAL A 167 -7.52 -6.28 -9.89
C VAL A 167 -6.67 -7.14 -10.82
N SER A 168 -6.92 -7.08 -12.14
CA SER A 168 -6.13 -7.81 -13.13
C SER A 168 -4.66 -7.39 -13.12
N PHE A 169 -4.38 -6.09 -12.94
CA PHE A 169 -3.01 -5.59 -12.88
C PHE A 169 -2.26 -6.07 -11.63
N ILE A 170 -2.90 -5.98 -10.45
CA ILE A 170 -2.32 -6.48 -9.19
C ILE A 170 -2.12 -8.00 -9.28
N ALA A 171 -3.12 -8.74 -9.76
CA ALA A 171 -3.02 -10.18 -9.96
C ALA A 171 -1.87 -10.53 -10.92
N GLY A 172 -1.74 -9.80 -12.04
CA GLY A 172 -0.64 -9.98 -13.00
C GLY A 172 0.73 -9.73 -12.37
N MET A 173 0.88 -8.69 -11.54
CA MET A 173 2.12 -8.44 -10.79
C MET A 173 2.45 -9.57 -9.83
N LEU A 174 1.45 -10.11 -9.12
CA LEU A 174 1.65 -11.24 -8.20
C LEU A 174 1.99 -12.52 -8.96
N VAL A 175 1.30 -12.82 -10.05
CA VAL A 175 1.62 -13.97 -10.92
C VAL A 175 3.03 -13.85 -11.48
N TRP A 176 3.41 -12.67 -11.97
CA TRP A 176 4.77 -12.41 -12.46
C TRP A 176 5.81 -12.66 -11.36
N PHE A 177 5.54 -12.18 -10.13
CA PHE A 177 6.38 -12.44 -8.97
C PHE A 177 6.53 -13.94 -8.71
N PHE A 178 5.43 -14.68 -8.59
CA PHE A 178 5.49 -16.11 -8.31
C PHE A 178 6.17 -16.89 -9.44
N ALA A 179 5.84 -16.61 -10.70
CA ALA A 179 6.45 -17.29 -11.84
C ALA A 179 7.96 -17.02 -11.95
N ARG A 180 8.41 -15.82 -11.55
CA ARG A 180 9.82 -15.43 -11.64
C ARG A 180 10.66 -15.97 -10.49
N PHE A 181 10.10 -16.01 -9.28
CA PHE A 181 10.83 -16.34 -8.05
C PHE A 181 10.56 -17.78 -7.55
N TYR A 182 9.48 -18.40 -7.99
CA TYR A 182 9.11 -19.80 -7.71
C TYR A 182 8.77 -20.54 -9.01
N PRO A 183 9.70 -20.65 -9.97
CA PRO A 183 9.42 -21.28 -11.26
C PRO A 183 9.01 -22.76 -11.10
N ASP A 184 9.58 -23.44 -10.11
CA ASP A 184 9.33 -24.86 -9.81
C ASP A 184 8.31 -25.05 -8.66
N GLY A 185 7.58 -23.99 -8.30
CA GLY A 185 6.62 -23.98 -7.19
C GLY A 185 7.26 -23.85 -5.80
N PHE A 186 6.43 -23.89 -4.75
CA PHE A 186 6.87 -23.70 -3.36
C PHE A 186 7.72 -24.85 -2.80
N SER A 187 7.73 -26.01 -3.47
CA SER A 187 8.55 -27.18 -3.13
C SER A 187 9.88 -27.24 -3.87
N GLY A 188 10.08 -26.38 -4.88
CA GLY A 188 11.31 -26.32 -5.68
C GLY A 188 12.39 -25.45 -5.03
N ALA A 189 13.59 -25.48 -5.61
CA ALA A 189 14.68 -24.62 -5.17
C ALA A 189 14.31 -23.15 -5.43
N VAL A 190 14.27 -22.33 -4.37
CA VAL A 190 14.05 -20.89 -4.50
C VAL A 190 15.20 -20.31 -5.31
N VAL A 191 14.89 -19.70 -6.46
CA VAL A 191 15.91 -19.03 -7.26
C VAL A 191 16.41 -17.82 -6.45
N PRO A 192 17.70 -17.79 -6.09
CA PRO A 192 18.22 -16.72 -5.26
C PRO A 192 18.01 -15.39 -5.98
N TRP A 193 17.58 -14.40 -5.23
CA TRP A 193 17.19 -13.10 -5.78
C TRP A 193 18.35 -12.34 -6.43
N ASN A 194 19.59 -12.90 -6.39
CA ASN A 194 20.91 -12.31 -6.65
C ASN A 194 20.98 -11.38 -7.87
N ARG A 195 20.18 -11.66 -8.91
CA ARG A 195 20.27 -10.96 -10.20
C ARG A 195 18.92 -10.38 -10.60
N VAL A 196 18.71 -9.12 -10.24
CA VAL A 196 17.73 -8.27 -10.94
C VAL A 196 18.34 -7.94 -12.29
N THR A 197 17.71 -8.39 -13.37
CA THR A 197 18.15 -7.95 -14.69
C THR A 197 17.90 -6.43 -14.82
N PRO A 198 18.77 -5.68 -15.51
CA PRO A 198 18.53 -4.26 -15.75
C PRO A 198 17.16 -3.98 -16.38
N GLY A 199 16.66 -4.90 -17.21
CA GLY A 199 15.31 -4.83 -17.79
C GLY A 199 14.19 -4.94 -16.75
N GLU A 200 14.30 -5.85 -15.77
CA GLU A 200 13.33 -5.96 -14.68
C GLU A 200 13.35 -4.72 -13.78
N GLY A 201 14.53 -4.19 -13.48
CA GLY A 201 14.67 -2.93 -12.73
C GLY A 201 14.03 -1.75 -13.48
N ALA A 202 14.30 -1.63 -14.78
CA ALA A 202 13.70 -0.60 -15.62
C ALA A 202 12.17 -0.73 -15.72
N ALA A 203 11.65 -1.97 -15.83
CA ALA A 203 10.22 -2.23 -15.84
C ALA A 203 9.56 -1.83 -14.51
N MET A 204 10.13 -2.24 -13.37
CA MET A 204 9.61 -1.86 -12.04
C MET A 204 9.64 -0.35 -11.81
N LEU A 205 10.71 0.32 -12.24
CA LEU A 205 10.81 1.79 -12.19
C LEU A 205 9.77 2.45 -13.09
N GLY A 206 9.59 1.96 -14.32
CA GLY A 206 8.58 2.46 -15.24
C GLY A 206 7.16 2.32 -14.68
N VAL A 207 6.83 1.16 -14.13
CA VAL A 207 5.55 0.92 -13.44
C VAL A 207 5.39 1.82 -12.22
N SER A 208 6.44 1.99 -11.42
CA SER A 208 6.44 2.87 -10.24
C SER A 208 6.17 4.34 -10.63
N LEU A 209 6.84 4.84 -11.67
CA LEU A 209 6.64 6.21 -12.18
C LEU A 209 5.24 6.38 -12.76
N GLY A 210 4.75 5.40 -13.52
CA GLY A 210 3.41 5.38 -14.08
C GLY A 210 2.34 5.40 -12.98
N ALA A 211 2.50 4.55 -11.96
CA ALA A 211 1.60 4.48 -10.80
C ALA A 211 1.61 5.79 -10.00
N TRP A 212 2.78 6.39 -9.76
CA TRP A 212 2.89 7.69 -9.13
C TRP A 212 2.17 8.78 -9.94
N TYR A 213 2.40 8.83 -11.26
CA TYR A 213 1.73 9.81 -12.13
C TYR A 213 0.21 9.62 -12.12
N LEU A 214 -0.28 8.40 -12.33
CA LEU A 214 -1.70 8.06 -12.27
C LEU A 214 -2.34 8.43 -10.93
N GLY A 215 -1.67 8.09 -9.81
CA GLY A 215 -2.18 8.39 -8.48
C GLY A 215 -2.24 9.90 -8.20
N THR A 216 -1.23 10.67 -8.63
CA THR A 216 -1.24 12.14 -8.46
C THR A 216 -2.29 12.81 -9.35
N ALA A 217 -2.50 12.31 -10.58
CA ALA A 217 -3.55 12.78 -11.47
C ALA A 217 -4.95 12.48 -10.92
N ALA A 218 -5.19 11.26 -10.44
CA ALA A 218 -6.44 10.86 -9.80
C ALA A 218 -6.73 11.72 -8.56
N PHE A 219 -5.71 11.96 -7.71
CA PHE A 219 -5.84 12.85 -6.56
C PHE A 219 -6.22 14.28 -6.95
N ALA A 220 -5.60 14.83 -8.00
CA ALA A 220 -5.93 16.16 -8.49
C ALA A 220 -7.39 16.24 -8.99
N GLN A 221 -7.88 15.21 -9.68
CA GLN A 221 -9.27 15.12 -10.12
C GLN A 221 -10.24 15.12 -8.93
N ILE A 222 -9.94 14.36 -7.87
CA ILE A 222 -10.75 14.31 -6.65
C ILE A 222 -10.80 15.67 -5.95
N ARG A 223 -9.63 16.30 -5.76
CA ARG A 223 -9.56 17.61 -5.11
C ARG A 223 -10.27 18.71 -5.90
N SER A 224 -10.29 18.61 -7.23
CA SER A 224 -11.02 19.54 -8.09
C SER A 224 -12.53 19.25 -8.21
N GLY A 225 -13.03 18.20 -7.54
CA GLY A 225 -14.44 17.79 -7.58
C GLY A 225 -14.88 17.19 -8.92
N ARG A 226 -13.96 16.91 -9.85
CA ARG A 226 -14.25 16.36 -11.18
C ARG A 226 -14.38 14.84 -11.21
N SER A 227 -14.21 14.17 -10.07
CA SER A 227 -14.24 12.73 -9.96
C SER A 227 -15.69 12.24 -9.77
N LEU A 228 -16.35 11.85 -10.86
CA LEU A 228 -17.69 11.26 -10.84
C LEU A 228 -17.60 9.72 -10.96
N PRO A 229 -18.34 8.95 -10.15
CA PRO A 229 -18.47 7.49 -10.35
C PRO A 229 -19.11 7.20 -11.70
N SER A 230 -18.82 6.03 -12.28
CA SER A 230 -19.43 5.68 -13.57
C SER A 230 -20.90 5.29 -13.39
N PRO A 231 -21.79 5.58 -14.36
CA PRO A 231 -23.21 5.23 -14.29
C PRO A 231 -23.43 3.71 -14.22
N ALA A 232 -22.50 2.91 -14.75
CA ALA A 232 -22.52 1.45 -14.62
C ALA A 232 -22.22 0.98 -13.18
N TRP A 233 -21.33 1.68 -12.47
CA TRP A 233 -21.06 1.40 -11.07
C TRP A 233 -22.25 1.75 -10.17
N GLU A 234 -22.93 2.85 -10.45
CA GLU A 234 -24.14 3.24 -9.70
C GLU A 234 -25.26 2.21 -9.85
N ARG A 235 -25.51 1.72 -11.07
CA ARG A 235 -26.47 0.64 -11.33
C ARG A 235 -26.10 -0.65 -10.61
N MET A 236 -24.82 -1.03 -10.61
CA MET A 236 -24.37 -2.21 -9.88
C MET A 236 -24.52 -2.05 -8.37
N LYS A 237 -24.23 -0.86 -7.82
CA LYS A 237 -24.42 -0.56 -6.40
C LYS A 237 -25.89 -0.61 -6.01
N GLN A 238 -26.79 -0.08 -6.85
CA GLN A 238 -28.24 -0.19 -6.65
C GLN A 238 -28.69 -1.64 -6.67
N TRP A 239 -28.23 -2.42 -7.66
CA TRP A 239 -28.52 -3.86 -7.76
C TRP A 239 -28.00 -4.65 -6.55
N TRP A 240 -26.79 -4.35 -6.08
CA TRP A 240 -26.24 -4.98 -4.87
C TRP A 240 -27.03 -4.62 -3.62
N ASN A 241 -27.44 -3.37 -3.48
CA ASN A 241 -28.27 -2.93 -2.35
C ASN A 241 -29.65 -3.59 -2.38
N THR A 242 -30.26 -3.76 -3.54
CA THR A 242 -31.54 -4.48 -3.68
C THR A 242 -31.41 -5.95 -3.31
N LEU A 243 -30.27 -6.60 -3.61
CA LEU A 243 -30.02 -7.98 -3.21
C LEU A 243 -29.69 -8.13 -1.73
N ALA A 244 -28.92 -7.19 -1.16
CA ALA A 244 -28.44 -7.28 0.20
C ALA A 244 -29.50 -6.90 1.25
N VAL A 245 -30.44 -6.00 0.91
CA VAL A 245 -31.43 -5.46 1.85
C VAL A 245 -32.85 -5.91 1.53
N GLY A 246 -33.11 -6.49 0.36
CA GLY A 246 -34.45 -6.94 -0.06
C GLY A 246 -35.47 -5.80 -0.26
N ALA A 247 -35.10 -4.56 0.03
CA ALA A 247 -35.89 -3.37 -0.22
C ALA A 247 -35.26 -2.60 -1.37
N SER A 248 -35.92 -2.61 -2.53
CA SER A 248 -35.79 -1.48 -3.44
C SER A 248 -36.31 -0.26 -2.67
N SER A 249 -35.41 0.63 -2.24
CA SER A 249 -35.88 1.98 -2.02
C SER A 249 -36.21 2.52 -3.40
N ASP A 250 -37.49 2.43 -3.79
CA ASP A 250 -38.10 3.28 -4.82
C ASP A 250 -38.07 4.73 -4.34
N ARG A 251 -36.86 5.23 -4.11
CA ARG A 251 -36.60 6.67 -4.14
C ARG A 251 -36.04 6.93 -5.51
N GLU A 252 -36.96 6.78 -6.45
CA GLU A 252 -36.88 7.20 -7.83
C GLU A 252 -36.12 8.53 -7.87
N THR A 253 -34.96 8.50 -8.50
CA THR A 253 -34.14 9.65 -8.82
C THR A 253 -34.94 10.55 -9.76
N ASP A 254 -35.80 11.39 -9.19
CA ASP A 254 -36.47 12.43 -9.93
C ASP A 254 -35.37 13.40 -10.44
N PRO A 255 -35.18 13.53 -11.77
CA PRO A 255 -34.13 14.34 -12.38
C PRO A 255 -34.18 15.81 -11.93
N HIS A 256 -35.33 16.28 -11.45
CA HIS A 256 -35.49 17.60 -10.86
C HIS A 256 -34.75 17.78 -9.52
N THR A 257 -34.67 16.74 -8.69
CA THR A 257 -33.93 16.79 -7.42
C THR A 257 -32.42 16.76 -7.62
N GLN A 258 -31.93 16.01 -8.61
CA GLN A 258 -30.49 15.99 -8.93
C GLN A 258 -30.02 17.31 -9.52
N THR A 259 -30.83 17.95 -10.37
CA THR A 259 -30.55 19.30 -10.89
C THR A 259 -30.62 20.35 -9.78
N ALA A 260 -31.61 20.27 -8.86
CA ALA A 260 -31.70 21.17 -7.71
C ALA A 260 -30.52 21.03 -6.73
N ILE A 261 -30.05 19.80 -6.48
CA ILE A 261 -28.88 19.55 -5.63
C ILE A 261 -27.59 20.00 -6.32
N ALA A 262 -27.49 19.83 -7.65
CA ALA A 262 -26.36 20.32 -8.42
C ALA A 262 -26.31 21.85 -8.45
N THR A 263 -27.45 22.53 -8.62
CA THR A 263 -27.53 24.00 -8.56
C THR A 263 -27.26 24.52 -7.16
N LEU A 264 -27.79 23.89 -6.10
CA LEU A 264 -27.48 24.24 -4.71
C LEU A 264 -25.99 24.09 -4.39
N LYS A 265 -25.35 23.01 -4.85
CA LYS A 265 -23.89 22.82 -4.68
C LYS A 265 -23.09 23.88 -5.44
N GLN A 266 -23.54 24.24 -6.64
CA GLN A 266 -22.89 25.26 -7.46
C GLN A 266 -23.05 26.67 -6.86
N VAL A 267 -24.22 26.99 -6.30
CA VAL A 267 -24.49 28.26 -5.60
C VAL A 267 -23.70 28.31 -4.30
N HIS A 268 -23.69 27.24 -3.50
CA HIS A 268 -22.92 27.18 -2.24
C HIS A 268 -21.41 27.35 -2.47
N TRP A 269 -20.85 26.73 -3.52
CA TRP A 269 -19.47 26.94 -3.91
C TRP A 269 -19.19 28.36 -4.39
N ARG A 270 -20.12 28.94 -5.16
CA ARG A 270 -19.99 30.30 -5.66
C ARG A 270 -20.04 31.32 -4.52
N ASP A 271 -20.95 31.17 -3.56
CA ASP A 271 -21.07 32.08 -2.42
C ASP A 271 -19.91 31.94 -1.43
N SER A 272 -19.46 30.71 -1.16
CA SER A 272 -18.31 30.48 -0.27
C SER A 272 -17.00 31.03 -0.84
N CYS A 273 -16.81 30.96 -2.16
CA CYS A 273 -15.64 31.56 -2.83
C CYS A 273 -15.75 33.08 -2.99
N ARG A 274 -16.96 33.65 -3.09
CA ARG A 274 -17.16 35.09 -3.24
C ARG A 274 -17.07 35.83 -1.90
N SER A 275 -17.49 35.20 -0.80
CA SER A 275 -17.37 35.76 0.54
C SER A 275 -15.91 35.92 1.00
N GLY A 276 -14.99 35.11 0.46
CA GLY A 276 -13.55 35.29 0.68
C GLY A 276 -12.90 36.46 -0.07
N VAL A 277 -13.59 37.09 -1.03
CA VAL A 277 -13.09 38.22 -1.83
C VAL A 277 -13.67 39.57 -1.38
N LEU A 278 -14.69 39.56 -0.51
CA LEU A 278 -15.31 40.78 0.04
C LEU A 278 -14.79 41.17 1.44
N ILE A 279 -13.78 40.46 1.97
CA ILE A 279 -13.04 40.82 3.19
C ILE A 279 -11.57 41.12 2.84
N GLY A 280 -11.33 41.64 1.63
CA GLY A 280 -10.04 42.21 1.21
C GLY A 280 -10.15 43.72 1.12
#